data_AF-A0A7M7KD17-F1
#
_entry.id   AF-A0A7M7KD17-F1
#
_cell.length_a   1.000
_cell.length_b   1.000
_cell.length_c   1.000
_cell.angle_alpha   90.00
_cell.angle_beta   90.00
_cell.angle_gamma   90.00
#
_symmetry.space_group_name_H-M   'P 1'
#
loop_
_entity.id
_entity.type
_entity.pdbx_description
1 polymer ?
#
loop_
_entity_poly.entity_id
_entity_poly.type
_entity_poly.pdbx_seq_one_letter_code
_entity_poly.pdbx_strand_id
1 'polypeptide(L)'
;MITSRILTRLTRPVLELEAQQARKFGNLETIEHIKKLQKRFAIKDGVPLYLKRGLPDAILHKLSMIGVLGGTAYSYYMLFLLAYGKAK
;
A
#
# COMPACT_ATOMS: atom_id res chain seq x y z
N MET A 1 38.49 -23.50 -17.35
CA MET A 1 38.66 -22.21 -16.65
C MET A 1 38.34 -21.00 -17.55
N ILE A 2 37.30 -21.07 -18.42
CA ILE A 2 36.98 -20.03 -19.42
C ILE A 2 35.56 -19.45 -19.21
N THR A 3 34.70 -20.15 -18.46
CA THR A 3 33.28 -19.80 -18.27
C THR A 3 33.01 -18.67 -17.28
N SER A 4 33.93 -18.34 -16.35
CA SER A 4 33.69 -17.29 -15.34
C SER A 4 33.85 -15.86 -15.88
N ARG A 5 34.66 -15.66 -16.92
CA ARG A 5 34.96 -14.33 -17.50
C ARG A 5 33.85 -13.81 -18.42
N ILE A 6 33.05 -14.71 -19.00
CA ILE A 6 31.88 -14.37 -19.83
C ILE A 6 30.69 -14.02 -18.94
N LEU A 7 30.45 -14.85 -17.91
CA LEU A 7 29.37 -14.62 -16.94
C LEU A 7 29.52 -13.27 -16.22
N THR A 8 30.76 -12.87 -15.90
CA THR A 8 31.07 -11.58 -15.29
C THR A 8 30.96 -10.39 -16.24
N ARG A 9 30.87 -10.57 -17.57
CA ARG A 9 30.60 -9.46 -18.51
C ARG A 9 29.11 -9.26 -18.76
N LEU A 10 28.33 -10.34 -18.70
CA LEU A 10 26.88 -10.29 -18.92
C LEU A 10 26.14 -9.70 -17.71
N THR A 11 26.71 -9.78 -16.51
CA THR A 11 26.12 -9.23 -15.28
C THR A 11 26.57 -7.81 -14.95
N ARG A 12 27.69 -7.32 -15.51
CA ARG A 12 28.18 -5.94 -15.32
C ARG A 12 27.15 -4.85 -15.65
N PRO A 13 26.42 -4.88 -16.79
CA PRO A 13 25.46 -3.83 -17.08
C PRO A 13 24.27 -3.86 -16.12
N VAL A 14 23.82 -5.04 -15.67
CA VAL A 14 22.70 -5.15 -14.71
C VAL A 14 23.10 -4.64 -13.32
N LEU A 15 24.32 -4.92 -12.88
CA LEU A 15 24.84 -4.43 -11.60
C LEU A 15 25.09 -2.91 -11.63
N GLU A 16 25.54 -2.37 -12.76
CA GLU A 16 25.70 -0.93 -12.93
C GLU A 16 24.38 -0.20 -13.12
N LEU A 17 23.37 -0.83 -13.73
CA LEU A 17 22.01 -0.29 -13.82
C LEU A 17 21.38 -0.18 -12.43
N GLU A 18 21.51 -1.20 -11.58
CA GLU A 18 21.11 -1.14 -10.16
C GLU A 18 21.85 -0.03 -9.39
N ALA A 19 23.16 0.09 -9.58
CA ALA A 19 23.99 1.12 -8.93
C ALA A 19 23.69 2.54 -9.45
N GLN A 20 23.35 2.68 -10.74
CA GLN A 20 22.89 3.92 -11.35
C GLN A 20 21.47 4.26 -10.92
N GLN A 21 20.57 3.29 -10.80
CA GLN A 21 19.23 3.49 -10.26
C GLN A 21 19.32 4.00 -8.83
N ALA A 22 20.15 3.38 -7.99
CA ALA A 22 20.43 3.81 -6.62
C ALA A 22 21.03 5.23 -6.52
N ARG A 23 21.76 5.70 -7.55
CA ARG A 23 22.25 7.09 -7.64
C ARG A 23 21.22 8.06 -8.24
N LYS A 24 20.30 7.58 -9.10
CA LYS A 24 19.24 8.37 -9.74
C LYS A 24 18.04 8.63 -8.83
N PHE A 25 17.81 7.77 -7.83
CA PHE A 25 16.87 8.03 -6.74
C PHE A 25 17.46 9.09 -5.79
N GLY A 26 17.43 10.35 -6.24
CA GLY A 26 17.73 11.51 -5.40
C GLY A 26 16.93 11.47 -4.09
N ASN A 27 17.61 11.86 -3.00
CA ASN A 27 17.32 11.64 -1.59
C ASN A 27 17.58 10.21 -1.07
N LEU A 28 18.77 10.01 -0.49
CA LEU A 28 19.12 8.86 0.34
C LEU A 28 18.08 8.63 1.45
N GLU A 29 17.53 9.71 2.01
CA GLU A 29 16.36 9.72 2.91
C GLU A 29 15.20 8.89 2.34
N THR A 30 14.91 9.03 1.05
CA THR A 30 13.81 8.33 0.38
C THR A 30 14.11 6.85 0.15
N ILE A 31 15.34 6.47 -0.25
CA ILE A 31 15.71 5.05 -0.43
C ILE A 31 15.72 4.32 0.91
N GLU A 32 16.27 4.94 1.97
CA GLU A 32 16.23 4.37 3.31
C GLU A 32 14.81 4.24 3.84
N HIS A 33 13.97 5.24 3.58
CA HIS A 33 12.55 5.19 3.93
C HIS A 33 11.84 4.03 3.21
N ILE A 34 12.07 3.87 1.91
CA ILE A 34 11.54 2.75 1.12
C ILE A 34 12.03 1.42 1.70
N LYS A 35 13.31 1.27 2.02
CA LYS A 35 13.84 0.04 2.64
C LYS A 35 13.20 -0.24 4.01
N LYS A 36 12.96 0.80 4.82
CA LYS A 36 12.26 0.67 6.11
C LYS A 36 10.81 0.21 5.91
N LEU A 37 10.11 0.75 4.91
CA LEU A 37 8.77 0.31 4.54
C LEU A 37 8.77 -1.12 4.01
N GLN A 38 9.64 -1.46 3.06
CA GLN A 38 9.79 -2.81 2.52
C GLN A 38 10.03 -3.83 3.63
N LYS A 39 10.92 -3.54 4.58
CA LYS A 39 11.13 -4.39 5.77
C LYS A 39 9.83 -4.55 6.56
N ARG A 40 9.13 -3.45 6.88
CA ARG A 40 7.85 -3.49 7.64
C ARG A 40 6.78 -4.35 6.95
N PHE A 41 6.60 -4.20 5.64
CA PHE A 41 5.58 -4.93 4.88
C PHE A 41 5.99 -6.38 4.55
N ALA A 42 7.29 -6.70 4.57
CA ALA A 42 7.79 -8.05 4.34
C ALA A 42 7.65 -9.00 5.55
N ILE A 43 7.54 -8.46 6.78
CA ILE A 43 7.40 -9.31 7.99
C ILE A 43 6.05 -10.05 7.94
N LYS A 44 6.07 -11.36 8.17
CA LYS A 44 4.88 -12.23 8.16
C LYS A 44 4.22 -12.32 9.55
N ASP A 45 3.68 -11.20 10.03
CA ASP A 45 3.04 -11.12 11.37
C ASP A 45 1.58 -11.59 11.41
N GLY A 46 1.03 -12.10 10.31
CA GLY A 46 -0.41 -12.41 10.19
C GLY A 46 -1.34 -11.18 10.12
N VAL A 47 -0.82 -9.97 10.36
CA VAL A 47 -1.56 -8.71 10.21
C VAL A 47 -1.88 -8.44 8.74
N PRO A 48 -3.16 -8.19 8.38
CA PRO A 48 -3.55 -7.94 7.00
C PRO A 48 -3.00 -6.61 6.47
N LEU A 49 -2.83 -6.52 5.14
CA LEU A 49 -2.16 -5.40 4.48
C LEU A 49 -2.79 -4.03 4.79
N TYR A 50 -4.13 -3.96 4.86
CA TYR A 50 -4.88 -2.72 5.12
C TYR A 50 -4.78 -2.21 6.57
N LEU A 51 -4.09 -2.94 7.45
CA LEU A 51 -3.83 -2.54 8.85
C LEU A 51 -2.33 -2.47 9.16
N LYS A 52 -1.49 -2.78 8.17
CA LYS A 52 -0.06 -3.04 8.35
C LYS A 52 0.75 -1.78 8.67
N ARG A 53 0.22 -0.57 8.37
CA ARG A 53 0.84 0.70 8.76
C ARG A 53 0.54 1.08 10.22
N GLY A 54 -0.38 0.38 10.89
CA GLY A 54 -0.68 0.52 12.32
C GLY A 54 -1.92 1.36 12.62
N LEU A 55 -1.82 2.20 13.66
CA LEU A 55 -2.93 3.01 14.18
C LEU A 55 -3.67 3.88 13.13
N PRO A 56 -3.00 4.62 12.23
CA PRO A 56 -3.70 5.48 11.28
C PRO A 56 -4.60 4.68 10.33
N ASP A 57 -4.12 3.52 9.85
CA ASP A 57 -4.90 2.63 8.99
C ASP A 57 -6.13 2.08 9.73
N ALA A 58 -5.97 1.74 11.01
CA ALA A 58 -7.07 1.23 11.83
C ALA A 58 -8.16 2.29 12.07
N ILE A 59 -7.78 3.54 12.34
CA ILE A 59 -8.72 4.66 12.49
C ILE A 59 -9.45 4.89 11.17
N LEU A 60 -8.70 4.96 10.06
CA LEU A 60 -9.27 5.18 8.74
C LEU A 60 -10.26 4.07 8.37
N HIS A 61 -9.89 2.81 8.59
CA HIS A 61 -10.76 1.67 8.31
C HIS A 61 -12.06 1.72 9.12
N LYS A 62 -11.98 2.02 10.43
CA LYS A 62 -13.16 2.14 11.29
C LYS A 62 -14.07 3.29 10.89
N LEU A 63 -13.51 4.46 10.56
CA LEU A 63 -14.29 5.61 10.10
C LEU A 63 -15.01 5.31 8.78
N SER A 64 -14.32 4.68 7.83
CA SER A 64 -14.92 4.25 6.56
C SER A 64 -16.05 3.24 6.80
N MET A 65 -15.87 2.29 7.71
CA MET A 65 -16.91 1.32 8.04
C MET A 65 -18.15 1.97 8.66
N ILE A 66 -17.95 2.89 9.62
CA ILE A 66 -19.06 3.64 10.22
C ILE A 66 -19.76 4.50 9.16
N GLY A 67 -19.01 5.15 8.27
CA GLY A 67 -19.54 5.97 7.20
C GLY A 67 -20.41 5.16 6.22
N VAL A 68 -19.94 3.98 5.78
CA VAL A 68 -20.71 3.11 4.89
C VAL A 68 -21.95 2.57 5.58
N LEU A 69 -21.82 2.01 6.78
CA LEU A 69 -22.96 1.46 7.52
C LEU A 69 -24.02 2.53 7.84
N GLY A 70 -23.58 3.71 8.27
CA GLY A 70 -24.45 4.85 8.52
C GLY A 70 -25.12 5.35 7.25
N GLY A 71 -24.37 5.50 6.16
CA GLY A 71 -24.91 5.90 4.86
C GLY A 71 -25.93 4.90 4.31
N THR A 72 -25.67 3.60 4.45
CA THR A 72 -26.60 2.53 4.07
C THR A 72 -27.87 2.57 4.93
N ALA A 73 -27.77 2.70 6.24
CA ALA A 73 -28.94 2.80 7.11
C ALA A 73 -29.79 4.04 6.77
N TYR A 74 -29.12 5.18 6.52
CA TYR A 74 -29.77 6.42 6.13
C TYR A 74 -30.44 6.32 4.76
N SER A 75 -29.82 5.66 3.79
CA SER A 75 -30.43 5.47 2.47
C SER A 75 -31.69 4.61 2.55
N TYR A 76 -31.70 3.55 3.37
CA TYR A 76 -32.92 2.77 3.62
C TYR A 76 -34.01 3.58 4.32
N TYR A 77 -33.65 4.41 5.30
CA TYR A 77 -34.61 5.31 5.95
C TYR A 77 -35.24 6.29 4.95
N MET A 78 -34.42 6.89 4.09
CA MET A 78 -34.89 7.80 3.03
C MET A 78 -35.75 7.07 2.00
N LEU A 79 -35.34 5.87 1.60
CA LEU A 79 -36.13 5.02 0.71
C LEU A 79 -37.50 4.70 1.32
N PHE A 80 -37.55 4.37 2.61
CA PHE A 80 -38.79 4.10 3.33
C PHE A 80 -39.71 5.33 3.38
N LEU A 81 -39.16 6.51 3.70
CA LEU A 81 -39.90 7.76 3.65
C LEU A 81 -40.39 8.09 2.25
N LEU A 82 -39.63 7.81 1.20
CA LEU A 82 -40.07 8.07 -0.16
C LEU A 82 -41.16 7.08 -0.61
N ALA A 83 -41.04 5.80 -0.22
CA ALA A 83 -41.95 4.75 -0.62
C ALA A 83 -43.30 4.83 0.10
N TYR A 84 -43.30 5.17 1.40
CA TYR A 84 -44.49 5.14 2.25
C TYR A 84 -44.82 6.47 2.92
N GLY A 85 -43.90 7.45 2.88
CA GLY A 85 -44.20 8.79 3.35
C GLY A 85 -45.24 9.41 2.42
N LYS A 86 -46.40 9.74 2.99
CA LYS A 86 -47.45 10.44 2.26
C LYS A 86 -46.87 11.71 1.65
N ALA A 87 -46.95 11.82 0.33
CA ALA A 87 -46.92 13.10 -0.35
C ALA A 87 -48.00 13.97 0.31
N LYS A 88 -47.58 15.06 0.95
CA LYS A 88 -48.48 16.17 1.21
C LYS A 88 -48.69 16.93 -0.08
#